data_AF-A0A0F8WR19-F1
#
_entry.id   AF-A0A0F8WR19-F1
#
_cell.length_a   1.000
_cell.length_b   1.000
_cell.length_c   1.000
_cell.angle_alpha   90.00
_cell.angle_beta   90.00
_cell.angle_gamma   90.00
#
_symmetry.space_group_name_H-M   'P 1'
#
loop_
_entity.id
_entity.type
_entity.pdbx_description
1 polymer ?
#
loop_
_entity_poly.entity_id
_entity_poly.type
_entity_poly.pdbx_seq_one_letter_code
_entity_poly.pdbx_strand_id
1 'polypeptide(L)' 'MPNYARRLTRPTQRESLFTRDQVKNDAGGYVFKIDPFDALDRFLILGCESGTYYTGATKMTQRAASIILE' A
#
# COMPACT_ATOMS: atom_id res chain seq x y z
N MET A 1 -15.22 19.87 29.47
CA MET A 1 -14.03 19.16 28.92
C MET A 1 -14.39 18.62 27.54
N PRO A 2 -13.54 18.78 26.50
CA PRO A 2 -13.82 18.21 25.19
C PRO A 2 -13.84 16.68 25.32
N ASN A 3 -14.88 16.06 24.78
CA ASN A 3 -15.11 14.62 24.91
C ASN A 3 -14.18 13.86 23.95
N TYR A 4 -12.96 13.55 24.39
CA TYR A 4 -11.90 12.92 23.60
C TYR A 4 -12.29 11.54 23.03
N ALA A 5 -13.27 10.86 23.63
CA ALA A 5 -13.76 9.54 23.21
C ALA A 5 -14.30 9.50 21.77
N ARG A 6 -14.84 10.62 21.26
CA ARG A 6 -15.35 10.72 19.86
C ARG A 6 -14.26 10.72 18.78
N ARG A 7 -12.99 10.89 19.15
CA ARG A 7 -11.86 10.81 18.18
C ARG A 7 -11.28 9.39 18.06
N LEU A 8 -11.62 8.48 18.97
CA LEU A 8 -11.15 7.09 18.97
C LEU A 8 -12.03 6.16 18.12
N THR A 9 -13.09 6.67 17.50
CA THR A 9 -14.06 5.86 16.73
C THR A 9 -13.61 5.54 15.31
N ARG A 10 -12.38 5.93 14.92
CA ARG A 10 -11.77 5.56 13.63
C ARG A 10 -10.78 4.42 13.88
N PRO A 11 -10.95 3.24 13.25
CA PRO A 11 -9.99 2.15 13.43
C PRO A 11 -8.60 2.62 12.97
N THR A 12 -7.59 2.16 13.69
CA THR A 12 -6.19 2.38 13.29
C THR A 12 -5.88 1.54 12.05
N GLN A 13 -4.78 1.82 11.34
CA GLN A 13 -4.36 0.99 10.20
C GLN A 13 -4.06 -0.48 10.54
N ARG A 14 -4.03 -0.85 11.83
CA ARG A 14 -3.91 -2.25 12.27
C ARG A 14 -5.19 -3.06 12.05
N GLU A 15 -6.30 -2.37 11.82
CA GLU A 15 -7.63 -2.95 11.62
C GLU A 15 -8.17 -2.50 10.27
N SER A 16 -8.79 -3.41 9.52
CA SER A 16 -9.46 -3.07 8.27
C SER A 16 -10.72 -2.27 8.55
N LEU A 17 -11.00 -1.27 7.72
CA LEU A 17 -12.31 -0.63 7.68
C LEU A 17 -13.33 -1.63 7.16
N PHE A 18 -14.37 -1.90 7.96
CA PHE A 18 -15.44 -2.81 7.59
C PHE A 18 -16.06 -2.41 6.23
N THR A 19 -16.28 -3.38 5.35
CA THR A 19 -16.88 -3.19 4.01
C THR A 19 -16.03 -2.36 3.03
N ARG A 20 -14.72 -2.21 3.26
CA ARG A 20 -13.81 -1.58 2.30
C ARG A 20 -12.80 -2.56 1.74
N ASP A 21 -12.53 -2.49 0.44
CA ASP A 21 -11.55 -3.31 -0.26
C ASP A 21 -10.11 -2.85 0.03
N GLN A 22 -9.70 -3.01 1.28
CA GLN A 22 -8.34 -2.75 1.73
C GLN A 22 -7.47 -3.99 1.60
N VAL A 23 -6.21 -3.78 1.23
CA VAL A 23 -5.17 -4.81 1.15
C VAL A 23 -4.12 -4.59 2.23
N LYS A 24 -3.42 -5.64 2.62
CA LYS A 24 -2.34 -5.56 3.60
C LYS A 24 -1.04 -5.12 2.91
N ASN A 25 -0.38 -4.09 3.44
CA ASN A 25 0.93 -3.66 2.94
C ASN A 25 2.08 -4.49 3.53
N ASP A 26 3.31 -4.28 3.04
CA ASP A 26 4.50 -5.01 3.50
C ASP A 26 4.88 -4.68 4.97
N ALA A 27 4.36 -3.59 5.55
CA ALA A 27 4.51 -3.25 6.97
C ALA A 27 3.40 -3.83 7.87
N GLY A 28 2.42 -4.54 7.30
CA GLY A 28 1.34 -5.22 8.01
C GLY A 28 0.09 -4.39 8.29
N GLY A 29 0.01 -3.14 7.82
CA GLY A 29 -1.18 -2.29 7.93
C GLY A 29 -2.12 -2.42 6.73
N TYR A 30 -3.40 -2.06 6.91
CA TYR A 30 -4.41 -2.04 5.85
C TYR A 30 -4.41 -0.71 5.08
N VAL A 31 -4.26 -0.81 3.76
CA VAL A 31 -4.20 0.31 2.82
C VAL A 31 -5.10 0.04 1.61
N PHE A 32 -5.35 1.05 0.78
CA PHE A 32 -6.06 0.83 -0.49
C PHE A 32 -5.09 0.38 -1.58
N LYS A 33 -5.55 -0.55 -2.43
CA LYS A 33 -4.80 -0.96 -3.61
C LYS A 33 -4.66 0.23 -4.55
N ILE A 34 -3.46 0.43 -5.08
CA ILE A 34 -3.21 1.43 -6.12
C ILE A 34 -3.77 0.95 -7.46
N ASP A 35 -4.21 1.88 -8.28
CA ASP A 35 -4.56 1.61 -9.67
C ASP A 35 -3.33 1.10 -10.47
N PRO A 36 -3.50 0.17 -11.43
CA PRO A 36 -2.38 -0.32 -12.23
C PRO A 36 -1.60 0.77 -12.98
N PHE A 37 -2.26 1.79 -13.52
CA PHE A 37 -1.58 2.88 -14.24
C PHE A 37 -0.81 3.79 -13.29
N ASP A 38 -1.38 4.14 -12.14
CA ASP A 38 -0.65 4.91 -11.12
C ASP A 38 0.57 4.13 -10.60
N ALA A 39 0.48 2.79 -10.55
CA ALA A 39 1.59 1.92 -10.17
C ALA A 39 2.68 1.87 -11.26
N LEU A 40 2.27 1.87 -12.53
CA LEU A 40 3.18 1.99 -13.67
C LEU A 40 3.92 3.33 -13.64
N ASP A 41 3.22 4.44 -13.38
CA ASP A 41 3.85 5.77 -13.26
C ASP A 41 4.92 5.79 -12.17
N ARG A 42 4.64 5.20 -10.99
CA ARG A 42 5.65 5.06 -9.93
C ARG A 42 6.87 4.28 -10.38
N PHE A 43 6.67 3.20 -11.13
CA PHE A 43 7.77 2.42 -11.67
C PHE A 43 8.59 3.24 -12.68
N LEU A 44 7.95 3.98 -13.59
CA LEU A 44 8.64 4.81 -14.57
C LEU A 44 9.41 5.97 -13.95
N ILE A 45 8.90 6.54 -12.85
CA ILE A 45 9.51 7.68 -12.16
C ILE A 45 10.63 7.24 -11.21
N LEU A 46 10.40 6.21 -10.40
CA LEU A 46 11.30 5.81 -9.31
C LEU A 46 12.20 4.61 -9.68
N GLY A 47 11.82 3.84 -10.69
CA GLY A 47 12.46 2.58 -11.04
C GLY A 47 12.22 1.47 -10.00
N CYS A 48 12.99 0.38 -10.12
CA CYS A 48 12.99 -0.74 -9.18
C CYS A 48 14.38 -1.35 -8.94
N GLU A 49 15.45 -0.62 -9.29
CA GLU A 49 16.83 -1.13 -9.20
C GLU A 49 17.22 -1.42 -7.75
N SER A 50 16.82 -0.55 -6.83
CA SER A 50 16.95 -0.76 -5.39
C SER A 50 15.60 -1.13 -4.78
N GLY A 51 15.64 -1.93 -3.72
CA GLY A 51 14.46 -2.25 -2.93
C GLY A 51 13.95 -1.05 -2.12
N THR A 52 12.81 -1.23 -1.47
CA THR A 52 12.40 -0.37 -0.35
C THR A 52 12.89 -0.97 0.97
N TYR A 53 12.76 -0.21 2.05
CA TYR A 53 13.00 -0.72 3.40
C TYR A 53 12.27 -2.05 3.70
N TYR A 54 11.08 -2.25 3.12
CA TYR A 54 10.23 -3.43 3.38
C TYR A 54 10.31 -4.51 2.29
N THR A 55 10.96 -4.26 1.16
CA THR A 55 10.95 -5.20 0.03
C THR A 55 12.23 -5.08 -0.81
N GLY A 56 12.90 -6.20 -1.05
CA GLY A 56 14.10 -6.25 -1.90
C GLY A 56 13.83 -6.00 -3.38
N ALA A 57 14.87 -5.60 -4.12
CA ALA A 57 14.82 -5.20 -5.52
C ALA A 57 14.17 -6.26 -6.43
N THR A 58 14.59 -7.53 -6.34
CA THR A 58 14.04 -8.62 -7.18
C THR A 58 12.52 -8.74 -7.11
N LYS A 59 11.95 -8.64 -5.90
CA LYS A 59 10.50 -8.72 -5.70
C LYS A 59 9.79 -7.48 -6.25
N MET A 60 10.42 -6.30 -6.18
CA MET A 60 9.91 -5.09 -6.85
C MET A 60 9.95 -5.22 -8.37
N THR A 61 11.03 -5.75 -8.96
CA THR A 61 11.13 -5.98 -10.40
C THR A 61 10.02 -6.90 -10.89
N GLN A 62 9.76 -8.00 -10.17
CA GLN A 62 8.66 -8.91 -10.51
C GLN A 62 7.29 -8.23 -10.44
N ARG A 63 7.05 -7.42 -9.39
CA ARG A 63 5.80 -6.63 -9.24
C ARG A 63 5.63 -5.60 -10.35
N ALA A 64 6.71 -4.92 -10.75
CA ALA A 64 6.68 -3.97 -11.86
C ALA A 64 6.39 -4.67 -13.19
N ALA A 65 7.05 -5.80 -13.45
CA ALA A 65 6.81 -6.60 -14.65
C ALA A 65 5.37 -7.14 -14.71
N SER A 66 4.79 -7.58 -13.60
CA SER A 66 3.41 -8.08 -13.59
C SER A 66 2.39 -7.02 -13.96
N ILE A 67 2.62 -5.74 -13.63
CA ILE A 67 1.71 -4.64 -14.00
C ILE A 67 1.60 -4.48 -15.52
N ILE A 68 2.67 -4.81 -16.26
CA ILE A 68 2.73 -4.68 -17.73
C ILE A 68 2.16 -5.90 -18.44
N LEU A 69 2.18 -7.07 -17.78
CA LEU A 69 1.77 -8.35 -18.36
C LEU A 69 0.29 -8.70 -18.14
N GLU A 70 -0.41 -7.96 -17.27
CA GLU A 70 -1.87 -8.03 -17.10
C GLU A 70 -2.61 -7.32 -18.25
#